data_AF-A0A1Y0XYM1-F1
#
_entry.id   AF-A0A1Y0XYM1-F1
#
_cell.length_a   1.000
_cell.length_b   1.000
_cell.length_c   1.000
_cell.angle_alpha   90.00
_cell.angle_beta   90.00
_cell.angle_gamma   90.00
#
_symmetry.space_group_name_H-M   'P 1'
#
loop_
_entity.id
_entity.type
_entity.pdbx_description
1 polymer ?
#
loop_
_entity_poly.entity_id
_entity_poly.type
_entity_poly.pdbx_seq_one_letter_code
_entity_poly.pdbx_strand_id
1 'polypeptide(L)'
;MKDNRPAQLDFLLPDTRPEYVQLDTGAVLLPGFALHNAEACMRAIHHIAQQAPFRKMQTPGGGQMSVAMTCCGTFGWVSTLQGYSYTKVNPFTGQLWPDMPAIFQALAHKAAQKAGFAQFQPNACLINSYSPGARMGLHQDRDEGCTDQPVVSLSFGLEATFLWGGLKRSDPTRQILLKDGDVLVWGGPDRLRFHGIKPLRQGTHSRTGETRLNITFRFVAS
;
A
#
# COMPACT_ATOMS: atom_id res chain seq x y z
N MET A 1 -11.62 41.57 -9.15
CA MET A 1 -11.03 40.63 -10.14
C MET A 1 -11.88 39.38 -10.14
N LYS A 2 -12.52 39.07 -11.27
CA LYS A 2 -13.35 37.86 -11.40
C LYS A 2 -12.42 36.66 -11.54
N ASP A 3 -12.53 35.73 -10.59
CA ASP A 3 -11.85 34.44 -10.60
C ASP A 3 -12.35 33.65 -11.82
N ASN A 4 -11.49 33.54 -12.83
CA ASN A 4 -11.82 32.97 -14.15
C ASN A 4 -11.23 31.56 -14.29
N ARG A 5 -11.34 30.75 -13.23
CA ARG A 5 -11.01 29.33 -13.29
C ARG A 5 -12.22 28.60 -13.89
N PRO A 6 -12.07 27.87 -15.01
CA PRO A 6 -13.16 27.07 -15.52
C PRO A 6 -13.54 26.04 -14.44
N ALA A 7 -14.81 26.01 -14.07
CA ALA A 7 -15.38 24.89 -13.33
C ALA A 7 -15.07 23.63 -14.14
N GLN A 8 -14.18 22.80 -13.63
CA GLN A 8 -13.85 21.52 -14.23
C GLN A 8 -15.13 20.69 -14.20
N LEU A 9 -15.81 20.58 -15.35
CA LEU A 9 -16.88 19.61 -15.51
C LEU A 9 -16.22 18.23 -15.42
N ASP A 10 -16.18 17.69 -14.20
CA ASP A 10 -15.88 16.29 -13.96
C ASP A 10 -17.10 15.48 -14.41
N PHE A 11 -17.16 15.21 -15.72
CA PHE A 11 -17.91 14.05 -16.16
C PHE A 11 -17.30 12.85 -15.44
N LEU A 12 -18.07 12.19 -14.56
CA LEU A 12 -17.72 10.89 -13.98
C LEU A 12 -17.72 9.85 -15.11
N LEU A 13 -16.73 9.92 -15.99
CA LEU A 13 -16.52 8.92 -17.01
C LEU A 13 -16.12 7.63 -16.29
N PRO A 14 -16.75 6.49 -16.63
CA PRO A 14 -16.40 5.22 -16.03
C PRO A 14 -14.91 4.93 -16.31
N ASP A 15 -14.23 4.36 -15.33
CA ASP A 15 -12.85 3.92 -15.51
C ASP A 15 -12.82 2.83 -16.59
N THR A 16 -12.22 3.12 -17.74
CA THR A 16 -12.20 2.24 -18.92
C THR A 16 -11.08 1.20 -18.88
N ARG A 17 -10.29 1.17 -17.80
CA ARG A 17 -9.23 0.18 -17.62
C ARG A 17 -9.85 -1.22 -17.49
N PRO A 18 -9.22 -2.26 -18.07
CA PRO A 18 -9.71 -3.63 -17.91
C PRO A 18 -9.59 -4.06 -16.45
N GLU A 19 -10.49 -4.93 -15.98
CA GLU A 19 -10.53 -5.40 -14.58
C GLU A 19 -9.29 -6.23 -14.17
N TYR A 20 -8.50 -6.67 -15.15
CA TYR A 20 -7.28 -7.44 -14.97
C TYR A 20 -6.21 -6.96 -15.96
N VAL A 21 -5.03 -6.60 -15.45
CA VAL A 21 -3.87 -6.19 -16.24
C VAL A 21 -2.66 -7.00 -15.80
N GLN A 22 -2.15 -7.87 -16.67
CA GLN A 22 -0.85 -8.51 -16.47
C GLN A 22 0.26 -7.48 -16.69
N LEU A 23 1.04 -7.17 -15.66
CA LEU A 23 2.14 -6.21 -15.76
C LEU A 23 3.47 -6.88 -16.13
N ASP A 24 3.74 -8.04 -15.51
CA ASP A 24 4.91 -8.92 -15.72
C ASP A 24 4.51 -10.34 -15.30
N THR A 25 5.40 -11.33 -15.48
CA THR A 25 5.14 -12.76 -15.21
C THR A 25 4.46 -13.06 -13.87
N GLY A 26 4.88 -12.40 -12.79
CA GLY A 26 4.36 -12.55 -11.44
C GLY A 26 3.68 -11.31 -10.88
N ALA A 27 3.32 -10.32 -11.72
CA ALA A 27 2.70 -9.07 -11.29
C ALA A 27 1.42 -8.73 -12.05
N VAL A 28 0.37 -8.42 -11.29
CA VAL A 28 -0.99 -8.18 -11.78
C VAL A 28 -1.58 -6.94 -11.12
N LEU A 29 -2.13 -6.03 -11.91
CA LEU A 29 -2.99 -4.95 -11.44
C LEU A 29 -4.45 -5.33 -11.65
N LEU A 30 -5.27 -5.11 -10.63
CA LEU A 30 -6.73 -5.31 -10.62
C LEU A 30 -7.40 -3.95 -10.40
N PRO A 31 -7.71 -3.19 -11.47
CA PRO A 31 -8.35 -1.88 -11.36
C PRO A 31 -9.69 -1.93 -10.64
N GLY A 32 -9.90 -1.02 -9.69
CA GLY A 32 -11.16 -0.87 -8.95
C GLY A 32 -11.58 -2.08 -8.09
N PHE A 33 -10.75 -3.10 -7.95
CA PHE A 33 -11.10 -4.39 -7.32
C PHE A 33 -11.65 -4.26 -5.90
N ALA A 34 -11.14 -3.31 -5.12
CA ALA A 34 -11.54 -3.08 -3.73
C ALA A 34 -12.60 -1.97 -3.55
N LEU A 35 -13.14 -1.38 -4.63
CA LEU A 35 -14.08 -0.25 -4.56
C LEU A 35 -15.32 -0.57 -3.72
N HIS A 36 -15.95 -1.72 -3.96
CA HIS A 36 -17.14 -2.17 -3.25
C HIS A 36 -16.92 -2.33 -1.74
N ASN A 37 -15.65 -2.48 -1.30
CA ASN A 37 -15.29 -2.68 0.10
C ASN A 37 -14.66 -1.43 0.73
N ALA A 38 -14.54 -0.32 -0.01
CA ALA A 38 -13.79 0.86 0.43
C ALA A 38 -14.29 1.40 1.78
N GLU A 39 -15.60 1.55 1.97
CA GLU A 39 -16.19 2.02 3.23
C GLU A 39 -15.90 1.10 4.42
N ALA A 40 -15.98 -0.21 4.20
CA ALA A 40 -15.64 -1.19 5.24
C ALA A 40 -14.14 -1.13 5.58
N CYS A 41 -13.29 -0.96 4.58
CA CYS A 41 -11.86 -0.76 4.77
C CYS A 41 -11.57 0.53 5.56
N MET A 42 -12.24 1.65 5.25
CA MET A 42 -12.04 2.91 5.98
C MET A 42 -12.39 2.78 7.46
N ARG A 43 -13.51 2.12 7.79
CA ARG A 43 -13.89 1.83 9.18
C ARG A 43 -12.84 0.96 9.89
N ALA A 44 -12.33 -0.07 9.20
CA ALA A 44 -11.30 -0.95 9.73
C ALA A 44 -9.97 -0.19 9.99
N ILE A 45 -9.53 0.66 9.06
CA ILE A 45 -8.35 1.51 9.23
C ILE A 45 -8.55 2.44 10.44
N HIS A 46 -9.72 3.06 10.58
CA HIS A 46 -10.00 3.94 11.72
C HIS A 46 -9.90 3.19 13.06
N HIS A 47 -10.48 1.99 13.15
CA HIS A 47 -10.41 1.17 14.36
C HIS A 47 -8.97 0.74 14.70
N ILE A 48 -8.17 0.37 13.70
CA ILE A 48 -6.74 0.07 13.89
C ILE A 48 -6.00 1.31 14.39
N ALA A 49 -6.24 2.48 13.79
CA ALA A 49 -5.56 3.72 14.13
C ALA A 49 -5.87 4.23 15.54
N GLN A 50 -7.03 3.86 16.12
CA GLN A 50 -7.36 4.17 17.52
C GLN A 50 -6.48 3.38 18.50
N GLN A 51 -6.05 2.16 18.15
CA GLN A 51 -5.24 1.29 19.00
C GLN A 51 -3.74 1.41 18.70
N ALA A 52 -3.38 1.56 17.43
CA ALA A 52 -2.03 1.77 16.94
C ALA A 52 -2.04 3.00 16.01
N PRO A 53 -1.82 4.22 16.54
CA PRO A 53 -1.87 5.44 15.74
C PRO A 53 -0.83 5.48 14.62
N PHE A 54 -1.19 6.17 13.53
CA PHE A 54 -0.26 6.49 12.45
C PHE A 54 0.90 7.34 12.94
N ARG A 55 2.11 7.04 12.46
CA ARG A 55 3.32 7.80 12.80
C ARG A 55 4.34 7.82 11.68
N LYS A 56 5.13 8.89 11.62
CA LYS A 56 6.28 8.97 10.71
C LYS A 56 7.49 8.36 11.40
N MET A 57 7.99 7.25 10.85
CA MET A 57 9.11 6.51 11.44
C MET A 57 10.46 7.14 11.08
N GLN A 58 11.47 6.89 11.92
CA GLN A 58 12.86 7.23 11.62
C GLN A 58 13.48 6.16 10.72
N THR A 59 14.38 6.57 9.84
CA THR A 59 15.15 5.68 8.97
C THR A 59 16.55 5.43 9.56
N PRO A 60 17.22 4.32 9.21
CA PRO A 60 18.58 4.02 9.68
C PRO A 60 19.60 5.13 9.37
N GLY A 61 19.37 5.92 8.31
CA GLY A 61 20.20 7.07 7.95
C GLY A 61 19.93 8.35 8.75
N GLY A 62 19.14 8.29 9.84
CA GLY A 62 18.81 9.45 10.69
C GLY A 62 17.72 10.37 10.13
N GLY A 63 17.23 10.12 8.92
CA GLY A 63 16.10 10.85 8.34
C GLY A 63 14.75 10.39 8.87
N GLN A 64 13.70 11.18 8.62
CA GLN A 64 12.32 10.83 8.94
C GLN A 64 11.53 10.52 7.66
N MET A 65 10.73 9.45 7.68
CA MET A 65 9.86 9.11 6.56
C MET A 65 8.77 10.18 6.39
N SER A 66 8.51 10.57 5.15
CA SER A 66 7.42 11.50 4.83
C SER A 66 6.02 10.87 4.97
N VAL A 67 5.96 9.54 4.86
CA VAL A 67 4.75 8.72 4.95
C VAL A 67 4.48 8.37 6.41
N ALA A 68 3.24 8.53 6.86
CA ALA A 68 2.83 8.06 8.18
C ALA A 68 2.33 6.61 8.09
N MET A 69 2.65 5.79 9.08
CA MET A 69 2.44 4.34 9.03
C MET A 69 1.84 3.80 10.32
N THR A 70 1.03 2.75 10.19
CA THR A 70 0.66 1.84 11.28
C THR A 70 0.53 0.41 10.75
N CYS A 71 0.35 -0.58 11.62
CA CYS A 71 0.23 -1.99 11.23
C CYS A 71 -0.94 -2.69 11.94
N CYS A 72 -1.33 -3.84 11.40
CA CYS A 72 -2.17 -4.84 12.04
C CYS A 72 -1.73 -6.26 11.65
N GLY A 73 -2.20 -7.28 12.37
CA GLY A 73 -1.80 -8.68 12.23
C GLY A 73 -0.78 -9.12 13.26
N THR A 74 -0.28 -10.34 13.12
CA THR A 74 0.72 -10.93 14.04
C THR A 74 2.03 -10.13 14.05
N PHE A 75 2.41 -9.58 12.90
CA PHE A 75 3.62 -8.79 12.74
C PHE A 75 3.32 -7.42 12.14
N GLY A 76 4.03 -6.41 12.62
CA GLY A 76 4.06 -5.08 12.03
C GLY A 76 5.47 -4.69 11.63
N TRP A 77 5.61 -4.10 10.45
CA TRP A 77 6.89 -3.58 9.97
C TRP A 77 7.23 -2.28 10.71
N VAL A 78 8.48 -2.15 11.13
CA VAL A 78 9.01 -0.98 11.84
C VAL A 78 10.34 -0.57 11.26
N SER A 79 10.51 0.74 11.09
CA SER A 79 11.79 1.39 10.81
C SER A 79 12.27 2.14 12.05
N THR A 80 13.53 1.93 12.42
CA THR A 80 14.23 2.66 13.48
C THR A 80 15.63 3.09 13.00
N LEU A 81 16.38 3.78 13.86
CA LEU A 81 17.79 4.08 13.61
C LEU A 81 18.65 2.81 13.48
N GLN A 82 18.21 1.69 14.07
CA GLN A 82 18.95 0.42 14.08
C GLN A 82 18.68 -0.43 12.83
N GLY A 83 17.63 -0.15 12.06
CA GLY A 83 17.29 -0.96 10.89
C GLY A 83 15.79 -1.03 10.61
N TYR A 84 15.44 -2.00 9.77
CA TYR A 84 14.08 -2.38 9.44
C TYR A 84 13.81 -3.77 10.00
N SER A 85 12.62 -3.99 10.57
CA SER A 85 12.25 -5.30 11.11
C SER A 85 10.75 -5.48 11.21
N TYR A 86 10.31 -6.73 11.27
CA TYR A 86 8.97 -7.08 11.70
C TYR A 86 8.96 -7.36 13.21
N THR A 87 8.00 -6.78 13.93
CA THR A 87 7.85 -6.99 15.38
C THR A 87 6.44 -7.48 15.70
N LYS A 88 6.30 -8.32 16.74
CA LYS A 88 4.98 -8.71 17.28
C LYS A 88 4.38 -7.64 18.19
N VAL A 89 5.25 -6.96 18.94
CA VAL A 89 4.88 -5.85 19.82
C VAL A 89 5.14 -4.55 19.08
N ASN A 90 4.16 -3.65 19.08
CA ASN A 90 4.31 -2.30 18.58
C ASN A 90 5.25 -1.52 19.53
N PRO A 91 6.47 -1.14 19.10
CA PRO A 91 7.46 -0.55 20.00
C PRO A 91 7.09 0.85 20.50
N PHE A 92 6.02 1.45 19.96
CA PHE A 92 5.59 2.81 20.31
C PHE A 92 4.47 2.81 21.34
N THR A 93 3.68 1.73 21.43
CA THR A 93 2.61 1.59 22.42
C THR A 93 2.94 0.55 23.49
N GLY A 94 3.93 -0.32 23.25
CA GLY A 94 4.26 -1.45 24.13
C GLY A 94 3.23 -2.59 24.08
N GLN A 95 2.20 -2.48 23.24
CA GLN A 95 1.13 -3.46 23.07
C GLN A 95 1.34 -4.29 21.81
N LEU A 96 0.63 -5.42 21.69
CA LEU A 96 0.54 -6.13 20.41
C LEU A 96 -0.07 -5.22 19.33
N TRP A 97 0.23 -5.51 18.07
CA TRP A 97 -0.47 -4.89 16.96
C TRP A 97 -1.96 -5.31 16.97
N PRO A 98 -2.89 -4.43 16.54
CA PRO A 98 -4.28 -4.82 16.39
C PRO A 98 -4.44 -6.03 15.47
N ASP A 99 -5.41 -6.89 15.73
CA ASP A 99 -5.69 -8.04 14.87
C ASP A 99 -6.03 -7.61 13.44
N MET A 100 -5.64 -8.44 12.46
CA MET A 100 -5.96 -8.16 11.06
C MET A 100 -7.47 -8.33 10.82
N PRO A 101 -8.19 -7.27 10.39
CA PRO A 101 -9.62 -7.36 10.15
C PRO A 101 -10.00 -8.43 9.13
N ALA A 102 -11.11 -9.13 9.33
CA ALA A 102 -11.56 -10.19 8.41
C ALA A 102 -11.73 -9.70 6.95
N ILE A 103 -12.17 -8.45 6.77
CA ILE A 103 -12.30 -7.84 5.43
C ILE A 103 -10.95 -7.68 4.73
N PHE A 104 -9.89 -7.37 5.48
CA PHE A 104 -8.54 -7.26 4.95
C PHE A 104 -8.01 -8.63 4.50
N GLN A 105 -8.15 -9.64 5.37
CA GLN A 105 -7.76 -11.02 5.03
C GLN A 105 -8.50 -11.52 3.78
N ALA A 106 -9.82 -11.31 3.71
CA ALA A 106 -10.64 -11.73 2.58
C ALA A 106 -10.24 -11.02 1.26
N LEU A 107 -10.01 -9.70 1.29
CA LEU A 107 -9.58 -8.95 0.11
C LEU A 107 -8.18 -9.37 -0.35
N ALA A 108 -7.24 -9.50 0.59
CA ALA A 108 -5.88 -9.90 0.29
C ALA A 108 -5.84 -11.29 -0.34
N HIS A 109 -6.57 -12.25 0.24
CA HIS A 109 -6.66 -13.61 -0.27
C HIS A 109 -7.31 -13.67 -1.66
N LYS A 110 -8.46 -13.00 -1.86
CA LYS A 110 -9.14 -12.98 -3.17
C LYS A 110 -8.29 -12.34 -4.28
N ALA A 111 -7.59 -11.25 -3.97
CA ALA A 111 -6.70 -10.60 -4.93
C ALA A 111 -5.49 -11.48 -5.26
N ALA A 112 -4.86 -12.08 -4.24
CA ALA A 112 -3.76 -13.03 -4.44
C ALA A 112 -4.19 -14.24 -5.27
N GLN A 113 -5.35 -14.82 -4.98
CA GLN A 113 -5.92 -15.92 -5.75
C GLN A 113 -6.12 -15.54 -7.23
N LYS A 114 -6.68 -14.35 -7.51
CA LYS A 114 -6.83 -13.86 -8.89
C LYS A 114 -5.49 -13.67 -9.61
N ALA A 115 -4.43 -13.34 -8.88
CA ALA A 115 -3.08 -13.19 -9.42
C ALA A 115 -2.28 -14.52 -9.46
N GLY A 116 -2.90 -15.67 -9.15
CA GLY A 116 -2.26 -16.99 -9.20
C GLY A 116 -1.60 -17.45 -7.89
N PHE A 117 -1.78 -16.73 -6.79
CA PHE A 117 -1.21 -17.03 -5.47
C PHE A 117 -2.29 -17.49 -4.48
N ALA A 118 -3.00 -18.57 -4.81
CA ALA A 118 -4.16 -19.05 -4.04
C ALA A 118 -3.85 -19.49 -2.60
N GLN A 119 -2.59 -19.76 -2.27
CA GLN A 119 -2.16 -20.17 -0.93
C GLN A 119 -1.79 -19.00 -0.02
N PHE A 120 -1.84 -17.76 -0.52
CA PHE A 120 -1.43 -16.60 0.27
C PHE A 120 -2.34 -16.39 1.49
N GLN A 121 -1.72 -16.35 2.67
CA GLN A 121 -2.35 -16.06 3.95
C GLN A 121 -1.51 -15.00 4.67
N PRO A 122 -1.85 -13.70 4.59
CA PRO A 122 -1.03 -12.67 5.19
C PRO A 122 -1.12 -12.70 6.72
N ASN A 123 0.02 -12.61 7.39
CA ASN A 123 0.14 -12.45 8.84
C ASN A 123 0.64 -11.05 9.25
N ALA A 124 0.97 -10.20 8.27
CA ALA A 124 1.41 -8.83 8.46
C ALA A 124 0.70 -7.88 7.49
N CYS A 125 0.31 -6.72 8.00
CA CYS A 125 -0.32 -5.66 7.21
C CYS A 125 0.27 -4.31 7.60
N LEU A 126 0.89 -3.62 6.64
CA LEU A 126 1.36 -2.24 6.77
C LEU A 126 0.35 -1.29 6.13
N ILE A 127 -0.09 -0.29 6.88
CA ILE A 127 -1.01 0.75 6.41
C ILE A 127 -0.22 2.05 6.29
N ASN A 128 -0.16 2.59 5.08
CA ASN A 128 0.54 3.81 4.73
C ASN A 128 -0.46 4.95 4.49
N SER A 129 -0.21 6.11 5.09
CA SER A 129 -0.94 7.36 4.85
C SER A 129 -0.01 8.40 4.24
N TYR A 130 -0.35 8.84 3.03
CA TYR A 130 0.39 9.83 2.26
C TYR A 130 -0.41 11.13 2.23
N SER A 131 0.20 12.20 2.75
CA SER A 131 -0.24 13.58 2.52
C SER A 131 0.41 14.14 1.23
N PRO A 132 -0.06 15.27 0.67
CA PRO A 132 0.57 15.87 -0.50
C PRO A 132 2.07 16.10 -0.27
N GLY A 133 2.88 15.73 -1.27
CA GLY A 133 4.34 15.75 -1.20
C GLY A 133 5.00 14.52 -0.55
N ALA A 134 4.25 13.69 0.19
CA ALA A 134 4.78 12.44 0.74
C ALA A 134 5.14 11.46 -0.38
N ARG A 135 6.23 10.72 -0.20
CA ARG A 135 6.79 9.79 -1.20
C ARG A 135 7.41 8.57 -0.55
N MET A 136 7.58 7.51 -1.35
CA MET A 136 8.39 6.35 -1.00
C MET A 136 9.46 6.13 -2.07
N GLY A 137 10.73 6.19 -1.68
CA GLY A 137 11.84 5.96 -2.63
C GLY A 137 11.83 4.53 -3.18
N LEU A 138 12.64 4.28 -4.22
CA LEU A 138 12.80 2.91 -4.72
C LEU A 138 13.40 2.01 -3.64
N HIS A 139 12.67 0.93 -3.34
CA HIS A 139 13.02 -0.09 -2.36
C HIS A 139 12.50 -1.46 -2.80
N GLN A 140 12.90 -2.50 -2.06
CA GLN A 140 12.37 -3.85 -2.20
C GLN A 140 11.80 -4.26 -0.85
N ASP A 141 10.72 -5.02 -0.90
CA ASP A 141 10.19 -5.73 0.26
C ASP A 141 11.00 -7.02 0.42
N ARG A 142 11.94 -7.05 1.36
CA ARG A 142 12.86 -8.18 1.56
C ARG A 142 13.02 -8.61 3.02
N ASP A 143 12.30 -7.97 3.93
CA ASP A 143 12.45 -8.15 5.37
C ASP A 143 11.59 -9.31 5.90
N GLU A 144 10.83 -9.98 5.03
CA GLU A 144 9.81 -10.97 5.40
C GLU A 144 10.38 -12.34 5.79
N GLY A 145 11.68 -12.59 5.60
CA GLY A 145 12.30 -13.89 5.84
C GLY A 145 11.92 -14.98 4.81
N CYS A 146 11.04 -14.68 3.87
CA CYS A 146 10.64 -15.55 2.77
C CYS A 146 10.29 -14.74 1.49
N THR A 147 10.48 -15.34 0.33
CA THR A 147 10.26 -14.70 -0.99
C THR A 147 9.37 -15.51 -1.92
N ASP A 148 8.79 -16.60 -1.43
CA ASP A 148 7.82 -17.44 -2.14
C ASP A 148 6.39 -16.88 -2.06
N GLN A 149 6.09 -16.08 -1.03
CA GLN A 149 4.78 -15.44 -0.83
C GLN A 149 4.70 -14.07 -1.54
N PRO A 150 3.57 -13.70 -2.17
CA PRO A 150 3.41 -12.43 -2.84
C PRO A 150 3.31 -11.25 -1.86
N VAL A 151 3.32 -10.05 -2.41
CA VAL A 151 2.83 -8.83 -1.77
C VAL A 151 1.50 -8.44 -2.42
N VAL A 152 0.50 -8.11 -1.61
CA VAL A 152 -0.79 -7.58 -2.08
C VAL A 152 -0.97 -6.16 -1.57
N SER A 153 -1.22 -5.20 -2.46
CA SER A 153 -1.22 -3.77 -2.17
C SER A 153 -2.51 -3.10 -2.65
N LEU A 154 -3.35 -2.68 -1.71
CA LEU A 154 -4.61 -1.98 -1.96
C LEU A 154 -4.38 -0.47 -1.94
N SER A 155 -5.02 0.27 -2.84
CA SER A 155 -4.99 1.74 -2.89
C SER A 155 -6.37 2.33 -2.60
N PHE A 156 -6.42 3.39 -1.79
CA PHE A 156 -7.63 4.16 -1.53
C PHE A 156 -7.31 5.66 -1.51
N GLY A 157 -8.27 6.48 -1.95
CA GLY A 157 -8.12 7.93 -1.90
C GLY A 157 -7.41 8.51 -3.11
N LEU A 158 -6.57 9.53 -2.88
CA LEU A 158 -5.86 10.20 -3.97
C LEU A 158 -5.05 9.23 -4.83
N GLU A 159 -5.08 9.45 -6.14
CA GLU A 159 -4.29 8.67 -7.09
C GLU A 159 -2.79 8.91 -6.86
N ALA A 160 -1.98 7.86 -7.04
CA ALA A 160 -0.53 7.97 -6.96
C ALA A 160 0.17 7.33 -8.14
N THR A 161 1.26 7.97 -8.57
CA THR A 161 2.18 7.36 -9.54
C THR A 161 3.11 6.39 -8.82
N PHE A 162 2.83 5.11 -9.00
CA PHE A 162 3.67 4.00 -8.57
C PHE A 162 4.81 3.80 -9.57
N LEU A 163 6.01 3.61 -9.03
CA LEU A 163 7.22 3.30 -9.78
C LEU A 163 7.41 1.79 -9.72
N TRP A 164 7.45 1.16 -10.89
CA TRP A 164 7.69 -0.27 -11.03
C TRP A 164 9.00 -0.51 -11.78
N GLY A 165 10.05 -0.85 -11.05
CA GLY A 165 11.41 -1.06 -11.56
C GLY A 165 11.70 -2.51 -11.94
N GLY A 166 12.99 -2.81 -12.07
CA GLY A 166 13.52 -4.16 -12.28
C GLY A 166 14.05 -4.80 -10.99
N LEU A 167 14.88 -5.82 -11.15
CA LEU A 167 15.53 -6.54 -10.04
C LEU A 167 16.76 -5.80 -9.51
N LYS A 168 17.34 -4.90 -10.32
CA LYS A 168 18.42 -3.99 -9.90
C LYS A 168 17.85 -2.59 -9.71
N ARG A 169 18.43 -1.85 -8.75
CA ARG A 169 18.00 -0.48 -8.43
C ARG A 169 18.15 0.49 -9.60
N SER A 170 19.11 0.24 -10.49
CA SER A 170 19.42 1.04 -11.68
C SER A 170 18.52 0.72 -12.88
N ASP A 171 17.70 -0.33 -12.81
CA ASP A 171 16.85 -0.72 -13.93
C ASP A 171 15.78 0.37 -14.19
N PRO A 172 15.38 0.58 -15.46
CA PRO A 172 14.33 1.56 -15.79
C PRO A 172 13.03 1.31 -15.03
N THR A 173 12.33 2.39 -14.68
CA THR A 173 11.02 2.31 -14.00
C THR A 173 9.88 2.58 -14.95
N ARG A 174 8.86 1.72 -14.94
CA ARG A 174 7.53 2.00 -15.50
C ARG A 174 6.72 2.80 -14.50
N GLN A 175 5.92 3.74 -14.98
CA GLN A 175 5.00 4.53 -14.16
C GLN A 175 3.59 3.96 -14.29
N ILE A 176 3.02 3.57 -13.16
CA ILE A 176 1.67 3.00 -13.09
C ILE A 176 0.82 3.94 -12.24
N LEU A 177 -0.28 4.44 -12.80
CA LEU A 177 -1.23 5.25 -12.04
C LEU A 177 -2.13 4.31 -11.24
N LEU A 178 -2.00 4.34 -9.91
CA LEU A 178 -2.87 3.62 -8.99
C LEU A 178 -3.97 4.57 -8.54
N LYS A 179 -5.22 4.17 -8.81
CA LYS A 179 -6.42 4.88 -8.43
C LYS A 179 -7.04 4.28 -7.18
N ASP A 180 -8.06 4.96 -6.68
CA ASP A 180 -8.89 4.47 -5.59
C ASP A 180 -9.52 3.11 -5.93
N GLY A 181 -9.42 2.17 -4.99
CA GLY A 181 -9.89 0.79 -5.11
C GLY A 181 -8.98 -0.15 -5.90
N ASP A 182 -7.91 0.33 -6.52
CA ASP A 182 -6.97 -0.54 -7.25
C ASP A 182 -6.23 -1.50 -6.30
N VAL A 183 -6.01 -2.72 -6.78
CA VAL A 183 -5.15 -3.70 -6.11
C VAL A 183 -4.02 -4.14 -7.01
N LEU A 184 -2.79 -4.02 -6.51
CA LEU A 184 -1.59 -4.51 -7.16
C LEU A 184 -1.07 -5.73 -6.40
N VAL A 185 -0.85 -6.84 -7.11
CA VAL A 185 -0.25 -8.06 -6.55
C VAL A 185 1.04 -8.35 -7.29
N TRP A 186 2.12 -8.65 -6.56
CA TRP A 186 3.35 -9.15 -7.17
C TRP A 186 4.02 -10.23 -6.34
N GLY A 187 4.56 -11.24 -7.00
CA GLY A 187 5.22 -12.39 -6.38
C GLY A 187 6.06 -13.15 -7.39
N GLY A 188 6.49 -14.36 -7.02
CA GLY A 188 7.30 -15.21 -7.89
C GLY A 188 8.55 -14.48 -8.43
N PRO A 189 8.84 -14.51 -9.75
CA PRO A 189 9.99 -13.83 -10.34
C PRO A 189 10.04 -12.31 -10.07
N ASP A 190 8.90 -11.69 -9.80
CA ASP A 190 8.77 -10.25 -9.60
C ASP A 190 8.73 -9.85 -8.12
N ARG A 191 8.80 -10.82 -7.19
CA ARG A 191 8.65 -10.59 -5.74
C ARG A 191 9.62 -9.55 -5.19
N LEU A 192 10.83 -9.50 -5.74
CA LEU A 192 11.90 -8.61 -5.33
C LEU A 192 12.15 -7.48 -6.35
N ARG A 193 11.13 -6.99 -7.06
CA ARG A 193 11.34 -5.81 -7.91
C ARG A 193 11.42 -4.54 -7.08
N PHE A 194 12.32 -3.66 -7.49
CA PHE A 194 12.39 -2.30 -6.95
C PHE A 194 11.11 -1.55 -7.29
N HIS A 195 10.51 -0.93 -6.29
CA HIS A 195 9.30 -0.16 -6.47
C HIS A 195 9.21 1.02 -5.50
N GLY A 196 8.29 1.94 -5.77
CA GLY A 196 8.15 3.15 -4.96
C GLY A 196 6.95 3.99 -5.35
N ILE A 197 6.80 5.13 -4.70
CA ILE A 197 5.70 6.08 -4.92
C ILE A 197 6.32 7.46 -5.14
N LYS A 198 6.04 8.09 -6.28
CA LYS A 198 6.39 9.50 -6.52
C LYS A 198 5.68 10.41 -5.48
N PRO A 199 6.17 11.65 -5.26
CA PRO A 199 5.48 12.61 -4.41
C PRO A 199 3.99 12.70 -4.73
N LEU A 200 3.14 12.50 -3.72
CA LEU A 200 1.69 12.59 -3.88
C LEU A 200 1.32 14.00 -4.33
N ARG A 201 0.49 14.10 -5.38
CA ARG A 201 0.00 15.39 -5.87
C ARG A 201 -1.04 15.97 -4.90
N GLN A 202 -1.20 17.29 -4.93
CA GLN A 202 -2.33 17.93 -4.26
C GLN A 202 -3.65 17.48 -4.90
N GLY A 203 -4.68 17.35 -4.07
CA GLY A 203 -6.02 16.96 -4.50
C GLY A 203 -6.90 16.66 -3.30
N THR A 204 -8.16 16.35 -3.56
CA THR A 204 -9.11 15.92 -2.54
C THR A 204 -9.89 14.72 -3.06
N HIS A 205 -10.14 13.74 -2.19
CA HIS A 205 -10.97 12.58 -2.47
C HIS A 205 -12.11 12.50 -1.45
N SER A 206 -13.31 12.13 -1.90
CA SER A 206 -14.54 12.18 -1.10
C SER A 206 -14.47 11.42 0.23
N ARG A 207 -13.74 10.29 0.28
CA ARG A 207 -13.61 9.45 1.50
C ARG A 207 -12.39 9.74 2.36
N THR A 208 -11.30 10.24 1.77
CA THR A 208 -9.99 10.30 2.45
C THR A 208 -9.46 11.74 2.57
N GLY A 209 -10.23 12.73 2.12
CA GLY A 209 -9.80 14.12 2.07
C GLY A 209 -8.57 14.27 1.20
N GLU A 210 -7.55 14.95 1.71
CA GLU A 210 -6.30 15.24 0.98
C GLU A 210 -5.28 14.08 1.03
N THR A 211 -5.70 12.88 1.41
CA THR A 211 -4.77 11.76 1.63
C THR A 211 -4.99 10.60 0.67
N ARG A 212 -3.89 9.89 0.42
CA ARG A 212 -3.91 8.51 -0.11
C ARG A 212 -3.63 7.55 1.02
N LEU A 213 -4.42 6.48 1.10
CA LEU A 213 -4.18 5.34 1.96
C LEU A 213 -3.74 4.15 1.12
N ASN A 214 -2.82 3.35 1.66
CA ASN A 214 -2.41 2.09 1.06
C ASN A 214 -2.29 1.01 2.13
N ILE A 215 -2.79 -0.18 1.81
CA ILE A 215 -2.72 -1.34 2.70
C ILE A 215 -1.88 -2.40 1.98
N THR A 216 -0.76 -2.76 2.58
CA THR A 216 0.17 -3.75 2.01
C THR A 216 0.23 -4.98 2.89
N PHE A 217 -0.16 -6.12 2.32
CA PHE A 217 -0.24 -7.42 2.98
C PHE A 217 0.95 -8.27 2.60
N ARG A 218 1.51 -8.96 3.61
CA ARG A 218 2.65 -9.85 3.46
C ARG A 218 2.52 -11.05 4.41
N PHE A 219 3.26 -12.10 4.10
CA PHE A 219 3.54 -13.18 5.03
C PHE A 219 4.98 -13.04 5.50
N VAL A 220 5.17 -13.08 6.82
CA VAL A 220 6.47 -13.02 7.49
C VAL A 220 6.77 -14.41 8.03
N ALA A 221 7.88 -15.00 7.59
CA ALA A 221 8.38 -16.26 8.12
C ALA A 221 8.94 -16.03 9.53
N SER A 222 8.59 -16.93 10.45
CA SER A 222 9.02 -16.92 11.85
C SER A 222 9.86 -18.14 12.18
#